data_AF-A0ABD0WDE6-F1
#
_entry.id   AF-A0ABD0WDE6-F1
#
_cell.length_a   1.000
_cell.length_b   1.000
_cell.length_c   1.000
_cell.angle_alpha   90.00
_cell.angle_beta   90.00
_cell.angle_gamma   90.00
#
_symmetry.space_group_name_H-M   'P 1'
#
loop_
_entity.id
_entity.type
_entity.pdbx_description
1 polymer ?
#
loop_
_entity_poly.entity_id
_entity_poly.type
_entity_poly.pdbx_seq_one_letter_code
_entity_poly.pdbx_strand_id
1 'polypeptide(L)'
;MENQQRPQPAFVQEPMQWQLLRRVRDRLSAVIRREPIDFDYLHMVSSQELQFLRAGAAYLDIPHGVVDGLQHFSDVIKSHISTSTVAPLLDSVAVVQWNGSVGRPRFNINRDVLESLLSMNLPMTTLADIHGISRSTLYRRMKVHDLSVRNCYSDMPDNVLDQKVRAIKARMPDAGYRLVKGSLLAMGYRVTWRRVKLSLQRVDGAGIISRMIQLTCIARRTYSVPAPLSLVHIDTNHKLIRYNIVVFGGIDGFSRKIFYLNAAGNNKAETALGFFMDAVQENGWPSRVRADQGVENVDIARCMFTVRGTGRGSFIAGKSVHNQRVERLWRDVWTAVTSQYYSLLHSLEEEGFIDLSSAVHLFCVGQTCQRSRRQNS
;
A
#
# COMPACT_ATOMS: atom_id res chain seq x y z
N MET A 1 25.51 56.25 16.06
CA MET A 1 24.33 55.51 15.55
C MET A 1 24.70 54.03 15.52
N GLU A 2 24.42 53.35 16.62
CA GLU A 2 24.66 51.92 16.79
C GLU A 2 23.70 51.12 15.91
N ASN A 3 24.25 50.25 15.08
CA ASN A 3 23.48 49.31 14.28
C ASN A 3 23.26 48.05 15.12
N GLN A 4 22.14 48.00 15.84
CA GLN A 4 21.71 46.83 16.61
C GLN A 4 21.40 45.66 15.66
N GLN A 5 22.31 44.69 15.59
CA GLN A 5 22.02 43.34 15.12
C GLN A 5 21.00 42.70 16.07
N ARG A 6 19.74 42.60 15.64
CA ARG A 6 18.76 41.72 16.31
C ARG A 6 19.26 40.27 16.20
N PRO A 7 19.34 39.52 17.31
CA PRO A 7 19.64 38.10 17.23
C PRO A 7 18.48 37.38 16.53
N GLN A 8 18.80 36.53 15.55
CA GLN A 8 17.84 35.59 14.98
C GLN A 8 17.33 34.66 16.10
N PRO A 9 16.03 34.36 16.18
CA PRO A 9 15.53 33.46 17.21
C PRO A 9 16.10 32.06 16.96
N ALA A 10 16.88 31.57 17.93
CA ALA A 10 17.25 30.18 18.00
C ALA A 10 15.97 29.34 17.96
N PHE A 11 15.83 28.48 16.94
CA PHE A 11 14.76 27.49 16.87
C PHE A 11 14.93 26.56 18.09
N VAL A 12 14.27 26.86 19.20
CA VAL A 12 14.17 25.93 20.33
C VAL A 12 13.40 24.73 19.79
N GLN A 13 14.12 23.62 19.56
CA GLN A 13 13.49 22.37 19.18
C GLN A 13 12.52 21.97 20.30
N GLU A 14 11.23 22.05 20.01
CA GLU A 14 10.16 21.65 20.93
C GLU A 14 10.46 20.23 21.46
N PRO A 15 10.36 19.97 22.78
CA PRO A 15 10.67 18.66 23.33
C PRO A 15 9.87 17.58 22.62
N MET A 16 10.54 16.47 22.29
CA MET A 16 10.01 15.37 21.47
C MET A 16 8.66 14.83 21.97
N GLN A 17 8.44 14.90 23.29
CA GLN A 17 7.17 14.61 23.96
C GLN A 17 6.02 15.52 23.48
N TRP A 18 6.24 16.83 23.43
CA TRP A 18 5.22 17.81 23.01
C TRP A 18 4.87 17.69 21.53
N GLN A 19 5.86 17.43 20.67
CA GLN A 19 5.63 17.17 19.25
C GLN A 19 4.73 15.95 19.02
N LEU A 20 4.96 14.88 19.78
CA LEU A 20 4.15 13.66 19.73
C LEU A 20 2.70 13.92 20.20
N LEU A 21 2.52 14.57 21.35
CA LEU A 21 1.19 14.88 21.90
C LEU A 21 0.39 15.83 20.98
N ARG A 22 1.04 16.86 20.45
CA ARG A 22 0.44 17.80 19.50
C ARG A 22 -0.05 17.10 18.24
N ARG A 23 0.74 16.17 17.69
CA ARG A 23 0.38 15.39 16.51
C ARG A 23 -0.86 14.52 16.76
N VAL A 24 -0.94 13.83 17.90
CA VAL A 24 -2.12 13.02 18.27
C VAL A 24 -3.36 13.90 18.27
N ARG A 25 -3.31 15.05 18.98
CA ARG A 25 -4.39 16.02 19.04
C ARG A 25 -4.79 16.52 17.65
N ASP A 26 -3.83 16.96 16.85
CA ASP A 26 -4.10 17.59 15.56
C ASP A 26 -4.68 16.59 14.55
N ARG A 27 -4.18 15.35 14.53
CA ARG A 27 -4.72 14.29 13.65
C ARG A 27 -6.12 13.88 14.04
N LEU A 28 -6.40 13.65 15.33
CA LEU A 28 -7.74 13.31 15.79
C LEU A 28 -8.72 14.47 15.52
N SER A 29 -8.31 15.70 15.84
CA SER A 29 -9.09 16.91 15.57
C SER A 29 -9.40 17.06 14.09
N ALA A 30 -8.44 16.79 13.20
CA ALA A 30 -8.64 16.87 11.76
C ALA A 30 -9.62 15.83 11.21
N VAL A 31 -9.75 14.66 11.86
CA VAL A 31 -10.76 13.66 11.48
C VAL A 31 -12.13 14.05 12.01
N ILE A 32 -12.23 14.46 13.28
CA ILE A 32 -13.50 14.82 13.92
C ILE A 32 -14.14 16.04 13.25
N ARG A 33 -13.33 16.99 12.75
CA ARG A 33 -13.83 18.18 12.03
C ARG A 33 -14.33 17.90 10.61
N ARG A 34 -14.25 16.66 10.11
CA ARG A 34 -14.83 16.29 8.81
C ARG A 34 -16.26 15.82 9.02
N GLU A 35 -17.20 16.44 8.31
CA GLU A 35 -18.59 15.99 8.26
C GLU A 35 -18.90 15.31 6.90
N PRO A 36 -19.56 14.14 6.89
CA PRO A 36 -19.84 13.29 8.06
C PRO A 36 -18.57 12.66 8.64
N ILE A 37 -18.58 12.37 9.94
CA ILE A 37 -17.45 11.72 10.61
C ILE A 37 -17.32 10.28 10.08
N ASP A 38 -16.21 10.01 9.41
CA ASP A 38 -15.83 8.65 9.00
C ASP A 38 -15.30 7.90 10.23
N PHE A 39 -16.19 7.17 10.90
CA PHE A 39 -15.88 6.43 12.13
C PHE A 39 -14.84 5.34 11.91
N ASP A 40 -14.83 4.68 10.75
CA ASP A 40 -13.83 3.66 10.39
C ASP A 40 -12.43 4.28 10.29
N TYR A 41 -12.33 5.41 9.58
CA TYR A 41 -11.08 6.17 9.49
C TYR A 41 -10.67 6.75 10.85
N LEU A 42 -11.61 7.22 11.66
CA LEU A 42 -11.35 7.71 13.01
C LEU A 42 -10.79 6.62 13.91
N HIS A 43 -11.39 5.42 13.95
CA HIS A 43 -10.88 4.28 14.70
C HIS A 43 -9.47 3.88 14.23
N MET A 44 -9.24 3.87 12.91
CA MET A 44 -7.92 3.59 12.35
C MET A 44 -6.89 4.61 12.83
N VAL A 45 -7.21 5.91 12.81
CA VAL A 45 -6.31 6.97 13.31
C VAL A 45 -6.09 6.82 14.81
N SER A 46 -7.13 6.70 15.63
CA SER A 46 -7.02 6.53 17.09
C SER A 46 -6.16 5.33 17.48
N SER A 47 -6.40 4.17 16.85
CA SER A 47 -5.59 2.95 17.06
C SER A 47 -4.14 3.13 16.66
N GLN A 48 -3.87 3.89 15.59
CA GLN A 48 -2.52 4.17 15.13
C GLN A 48 -1.78 5.10 16.11
N GLU A 49 -2.44 6.19 16.54
CA GLU A 49 -1.88 7.17 17.45
C GLU A 49 -1.60 6.57 18.84
N LEU A 50 -2.49 5.71 19.34
CA LEU A 50 -2.28 4.97 20.59
C LEU A 50 -1.07 4.04 20.53
N GLN A 51 -0.83 3.40 19.38
CA GLN A 51 0.35 2.56 19.18
C GLN A 51 1.64 3.38 19.17
N PHE A 52 1.61 4.62 18.69
CA PHE A 52 2.75 5.52 18.74
C PHE A 52 3.02 6.02 20.15
N LEU A 53 1.98 6.41 20.91
CA LEU A 53 2.15 6.81 22.31
C LEU A 53 2.72 5.67 23.16
N ARG A 54 2.23 4.43 22.98
CA ARG A 54 2.77 3.26 23.69
C ARG A 54 4.22 2.97 23.35
N ALA A 55 4.61 3.08 22.07
CA ALA A 55 6.00 2.90 21.67
C ALA A 55 6.88 4.04 22.20
N GLY A 56 6.38 5.28 22.18
CA GLY A 56 7.06 6.46 22.71
C GLY A 56 7.25 6.43 24.22
N ALA A 57 6.29 5.85 24.97
CA ALA A 57 6.35 5.76 26.44
C ALA A 57 7.54 4.96 26.96
N ALA A 58 8.17 4.12 26.12
CA ALA A 58 9.41 3.42 26.46
C ALA A 58 10.66 4.32 26.41
N TYR A 59 10.55 5.49 25.79
CA TYR A 59 11.68 6.40 25.52
C TYR A 59 11.43 7.86 25.95
N LEU A 60 10.17 8.21 26.25
CA LEU A 60 9.71 9.56 26.57
C LEU A 60 8.76 9.48 27.76
N ASP A 61 8.81 10.49 28.63
CA ASP A 61 7.88 10.61 29.75
C ASP A 61 6.48 11.02 29.26
N ILE A 62 5.63 10.04 28.96
CA ILE A 62 4.27 10.29 28.45
C ILE A 62 3.28 10.07 29.59
N PRO A 63 2.44 11.08 29.94
CA PRO A 63 1.46 10.93 31.01
C PRO A 63 0.51 9.75 30.75
N HIS A 64 0.42 8.83 31.71
CA HIS A 64 -0.42 7.62 31.60
C HIS A 64 -1.88 7.94 31.27
N GLY A 65 -2.43 9.03 31.85
CA GLY A 65 -3.80 9.48 31.59
C GLY A 65 -4.09 9.79 30.11
N VAL A 66 -3.08 10.19 29.32
CA VAL A 66 -3.25 10.43 27.87
C VAL A 66 -3.36 9.11 27.12
N VAL A 67 -2.56 8.12 27.49
CA VAL A 67 -2.59 6.77 26.88
C VAL A 67 -3.91 6.08 27.21
N ASP A 68 -4.35 6.17 28.47
CA ASP A 68 -5.59 5.56 28.95
C ASP A 68 -6.81 6.23 28.32
N GLY A 69 -6.81 7.57 28.24
CA GLY A 69 -7.88 8.32 27.57
C GLY A 69 -8.02 7.96 26.10
N LEU A 70 -6.91 7.81 25.37
CA LEU A 70 -6.95 7.43 23.96
C LEU A 70 -7.33 5.95 23.75
N GLN A 71 -6.95 5.07 24.68
CA GLN A 71 -7.41 3.68 24.69
C GLN A 71 -8.93 3.62 24.88
N HIS A 72 -9.45 4.32 25.88
CA HIS A 72 -10.89 4.42 26.12
C HIS A 72 -11.64 4.97 24.91
N PHE A 73 -11.15 6.06 24.31
CA PHE A 73 -11.72 6.63 23.09
C PHE A 73 -11.74 5.63 21.93
N SER A 74 -10.65 4.87 21.73
CA SER A 74 -10.60 3.84 20.69
C SER A 74 -11.60 2.71 20.95
N ASP A 75 -11.84 2.33 22.20
CA ASP A 75 -12.79 1.28 22.58
C ASP A 75 -14.24 1.73 22.35
N VAL A 76 -14.57 3.00 22.63
CA VAL A 76 -15.87 3.60 22.34
C VAL A 76 -16.15 3.66 20.83
N ILE A 77 -15.18 4.06 20.01
CA ILE A 77 -15.40 4.07 18.55
C ILE A 77 -15.59 2.65 18.02
N LYS A 78 -14.83 1.69 18.55
CA LYS A 78 -14.93 0.29 18.15
C LYS A 78 -16.30 -0.30 18.49
N SER A 79 -16.87 0.03 19.66
CA SER A 79 -18.23 -0.39 20.00
C SER A 79 -19.28 0.24 19.07
N HIS A 80 -19.07 1.49 18.65
CA HIS A 80 -19.96 2.18 17.71
C HIS A 80 -19.91 1.60 16.28
N ILE A 81 -18.72 1.32 15.74
CA ILE A 81 -18.54 0.69 14.41
C ILE A 81 -19.19 -0.68 14.35
N SER A 82 -19.16 -1.43 15.46
CA SER A 82 -19.74 -2.78 15.55
C SER A 82 -21.25 -2.82 15.27
N THR A 83 -21.92 -1.66 15.26
CA THR A 83 -23.37 -1.49 15.11
C THR A 83 -23.78 -1.08 13.68
N SER A 84 -22.84 -0.69 12.81
CA SER A 84 -23.13 -0.21 11.45
C SER A 84 -22.93 -1.31 10.42
N THR A 85 -24.03 -1.94 9.98
CA THR A 85 -24.06 -2.86 8.83
C THR A 85 -24.59 -2.14 7.60
N VAL A 86 -23.77 -2.04 6.54
CA VAL A 86 -24.20 -1.60 5.21
C VAL A 86 -24.49 -2.83 4.35
N ALA A 87 -25.58 -2.77 3.58
CA ALA A 87 -26.06 -3.86 2.73
C ALA A 87 -25.21 -4.06 1.47
N PRO A 88 -25.01 -5.30 1.00
CA PRO A 88 -24.25 -5.54 -0.22
C PRO A 88 -25.11 -5.84 -1.46
N LEU A 89 -24.54 -5.49 -2.62
CA LEU A 89 -24.97 -5.87 -3.96
C LEU A 89 -24.66 -7.36 -4.23
N LEU A 90 -25.56 -8.00 -4.99
CA LEU A 90 -25.59 -9.43 -5.29
C LEU A 90 -24.38 -9.91 -6.09
N ASP A 91 -23.83 -11.07 -5.68
CA ASP A 91 -23.36 -12.09 -6.61
C ASP A 91 -23.59 -13.51 -6.04
N SER A 92 -24.01 -14.43 -6.90
CA SER A 92 -24.58 -15.74 -6.55
C SER A 92 -23.52 -16.77 -6.13
N VAL A 93 -23.09 -16.71 -4.86
CA VAL A 93 -22.19 -17.72 -4.25
C VAL A 93 -22.94 -18.85 -3.55
N ALA A 94 -24.21 -18.62 -3.20
CA ALA A 94 -25.03 -19.58 -2.47
C ALA A 94 -26.17 -20.13 -3.32
N VAL A 95 -26.24 -21.46 -3.44
CA VAL A 95 -27.38 -22.13 -4.07
C VAL A 95 -28.47 -22.31 -3.03
N VAL A 96 -29.68 -21.82 -3.34
CA VAL A 96 -30.85 -22.02 -2.49
C VAL A 96 -31.29 -23.47 -2.62
N GLN A 97 -31.19 -24.23 -1.52
CA GLN A 97 -31.61 -25.61 -1.47
C GLN A 97 -33.01 -25.70 -0.88
N TRP A 98 -33.97 -26.13 -1.69
CA TRP A 98 -35.33 -26.44 -1.29
C TRP A 98 -35.41 -27.91 -0.89
N ASN A 99 -35.69 -28.17 0.38
CA ASN A 99 -35.75 -29.50 0.99
C ASN A 99 -37.19 -29.93 1.33
N GLY A 100 -38.21 -29.28 0.74
CA GLY A 100 -39.63 -29.64 0.88
C GLY A 100 -40.25 -29.41 2.27
N SER A 101 -39.48 -28.91 3.24
CA SER A 101 -39.95 -28.61 4.61
C SER A 101 -40.45 -27.17 4.75
N VAL A 102 -41.46 -26.94 5.60
CA VAL A 102 -41.97 -25.60 5.92
C VAL A 102 -40.86 -24.76 6.60
N GLY A 103 -40.49 -23.62 6.00
CA GLY A 103 -39.48 -22.69 6.54
C GLY A 103 -38.62 -22.00 5.49
N ARG A 104 -37.74 -21.09 5.93
CA ARG A 104 -36.82 -20.33 5.04
C ARG A 104 -35.80 -21.29 4.38
N PRO A 105 -35.65 -21.27 3.04
CA PRO A 105 -34.74 -22.13 2.31
C PRO A 105 -33.29 -22.03 2.80
N ARG A 106 -32.56 -23.16 2.78
CA ARG A 106 -31.16 -23.20 3.24
C ARG A 106 -30.22 -22.76 2.10
N PHE A 107 -29.36 -21.78 2.38
CA PHE A 107 -28.22 -21.44 1.51
C PHE A 107 -27.15 -22.51 1.60
N ASN A 108 -26.93 -23.30 0.55
CA ASN A 108 -25.82 -24.23 0.46
C ASN A 108 -24.61 -23.53 -0.18
N ILE A 109 -23.44 -23.68 0.44
CA ILE A 109 -22.17 -23.18 -0.08
C ILE A 109 -21.24 -24.39 -0.16
N ASN A 110 -20.73 -24.64 -1.37
CA ASN A 110 -19.80 -25.74 -1.59
C ASN A 110 -18.50 -25.51 -0.79
N ARG A 111 -17.84 -26.58 -0.38
CA ARG A 111 -16.56 -26.55 0.32
C ARG A 111 -15.49 -25.82 -0.51
N ASP A 112 -15.39 -26.13 -1.80
CA ASP A 112 -14.39 -25.53 -2.71
C ASP A 112 -14.54 -24.00 -2.78
N VAL A 113 -15.78 -23.53 -2.75
CA VAL A 113 -16.11 -22.11 -2.73
C VAL A 113 -15.63 -21.50 -1.42
N LEU A 114 -15.92 -22.11 -0.26
CA LEU A 114 -15.44 -21.61 1.04
C LEU A 114 -13.91 -21.61 1.13
N GLU A 115 -13.23 -22.61 0.58
CA GLU A 115 -11.76 -22.66 0.53
C GLU A 115 -11.20 -21.55 -0.37
N SER A 116 -11.84 -21.29 -1.53
CA SER A 116 -11.52 -20.14 -2.37
C SER A 116 -11.79 -18.80 -1.67
N LEU A 117 -12.85 -18.68 -0.87
CA LEU A 117 -13.12 -17.48 -0.08
C LEU A 117 -12.01 -17.24 0.96
N LEU A 118 -11.55 -18.31 1.61
CA LEU A 118 -10.49 -18.23 2.61
C LEU A 118 -9.14 -17.89 1.99
N SER A 119 -8.86 -18.34 0.77
CA SER A 119 -7.62 -18.05 0.04
C SER A 119 -7.51 -16.57 -0.39
N MET A 120 -8.64 -15.87 -0.56
CA MET A 120 -8.67 -14.44 -0.92
C MET A 120 -8.06 -13.49 0.12
N ASN A 121 -7.69 -13.99 1.32
CA ASN A 121 -7.00 -13.22 2.37
C ASN A 121 -7.74 -11.95 2.86
N LEU A 122 -9.05 -11.86 2.60
CA LEU A 122 -9.91 -10.76 3.05
C LEU A 122 -10.55 -11.07 4.41
N PRO A 123 -10.98 -10.04 5.17
CA PRO A 123 -11.80 -10.25 6.36
C PRO A 123 -13.10 -10.99 6.03
N MET A 124 -13.54 -11.88 6.92
CA MET A 124 -14.81 -12.60 6.73
C MET A 124 -16.02 -11.68 6.65
N THR A 125 -15.96 -10.50 7.28
CA THR A 125 -16.97 -9.45 7.15
C THR A 125 -17.04 -8.98 5.71
N THR A 126 -15.90 -8.58 5.14
CA THR A 126 -15.80 -8.13 3.75
C THR A 126 -16.21 -9.21 2.75
N LEU A 127 -15.85 -10.48 2.99
CA LEU A 127 -16.29 -11.60 2.15
C LEU A 127 -17.81 -11.83 2.24
N ALA A 128 -18.36 -11.79 3.45
CA ALA A 128 -19.80 -11.86 3.66
C ALA A 128 -20.53 -10.73 2.93
N ASP A 129 -19.97 -9.52 3.00
CA ASP A 129 -20.50 -8.35 2.32
C ASP A 129 -20.39 -8.53 0.79
N ILE A 130 -19.21 -8.74 0.22
CA ILE A 130 -19.02 -8.92 -1.23
C ILE A 130 -19.97 -9.96 -1.83
N HIS A 131 -20.29 -11.02 -1.09
CA HIS A 131 -21.13 -12.12 -1.58
C HIS A 131 -22.59 -12.05 -1.13
N GLY A 132 -23.01 -11.00 -0.42
CA GLY A 132 -24.40 -10.84 0.02
C GLY A 132 -24.88 -11.92 1.01
N ILE A 133 -23.98 -12.58 1.74
CA ILE A 133 -24.28 -13.68 2.66
C ILE A 133 -24.09 -13.21 4.09
N SER A 134 -25.02 -13.51 5.00
CA SER A 134 -24.84 -13.14 6.41
C SER A 134 -23.62 -13.85 7.03
N ARG A 135 -22.86 -13.11 7.86
CA ARG A 135 -21.68 -13.66 8.58
C ARG A 135 -22.00 -14.98 9.29
N SER A 136 -23.15 -15.04 9.96
CA SER A 136 -23.60 -16.23 10.69
C SER A 136 -23.81 -17.44 9.76
N THR A 137 -24.31 -17.22 8.53
CA THR A 137 -24.47 -18.29 7.54
C THR A 137 -23.12 -18.83 7.10
N LEU A 138 -22.16 -17.94 6.86
CA LEU A 138 -20.84 -18.30 6.39
C LEU A 138 -20.05 -19.07 7.48
N TYR A 139 -20.05 -18.60 8.73
CA TYR A 139 -19.44 -19.34 9.86
C TYR A 139 -20.11 -20.70 10.11
N ARG A 140 -21.44 -20.78 10.00
CA ARG A 140 -22.16 -22.05 10.14
C ARG A 140 -21.75 -23.05 9.06
N ARG A 141 -21.60 -22.60 7.80
CA ARG A 141 -21.18 -23.47 6.69
C ARG A 141 -19.71 -23.88 6.80
N MET A 142 -18.84 -22.98 7.26
CA MET A 142 -17.46 -23.34 7.59
C MET A 142 -17.40 -24.44 8.66
N LYS A 143 -18.21 -24.33 9.73
CA LYS A 143 -18.27 -25.36 10.79
C LYS A 143 -18.76 -26.71 10.28
N VAL A 144 -19.70 -26.74 9.33
CA VAL A 144 -20.19 -27.98 8.70
C VAL A 144 -19.09 -28.68 7.91
N HIS A 145 -18.19 -27.92 7.27
CA HIS A 145 -17.08 -28.44 6.47
C HIS A 145 -15.75 -28.50 7.24
N ASP A 146 -15.78 -28.34 8.58
CA ASP A 146 -14.60 -28.28 9.46
C ASP A 146 -13.52 -27.26 9.04
N LEU A 147 -13.94 -26.16 8.43
CA LEU A 147 -13.06 -25.06 8.00
C LEU A 147 -12.95 -24.01 9.11
N SER A 148 -11.71 -23.55 9.37
CA SER A 148 -11.43 -22.53 10.37
C SER A 148 -10.55 -21.42 9.81
N VAL A 149 -10.94 -20.17 10.06
CA VAL A 149 -10.13 -18.99 9.73
C VAL A 149 -8.81 -19.01 10.49
N ARG A 150 -8.78 -19.61 11.69
CA ARG A 150 -7.54 -19.72 12.49
C ARG A 150 -6.51 -20.61 11.81
N ASN A 151 -6.95 -21.69 11.17
CA ASN A 151 -6.07 -22.64 10.46
C ASN A 151 -5.44 -22.01 9.21
N CYS A 152 -5.98 -20.90 8.70
CA CYS A 152 -5.39 -20.17 7.59
C CYS A 152 -4.16 -19.34 8.02
N TYR A 153 -4.04 -18.99 9.30
CA TYR A 153 -2.89 -18.22 9.79
C TYR A 153 -1.72 -19.15 10.09
N SER A 154 -0.51 -18.68 9.82
CA SER A 154 0.71 -19.42 10.15
C SER A 154 0.87 -19.52 11.65
N ASP A 155 0.96 -20.74 12.16
CA ASP A 155 1.36 -20.98 13.54
C ASP A 155 2.87 -20.78 13.64
N MET A 156 3.26 -19.71 14.32
CA MET A 156 4.65 -19.28 14.40
C MET A 156 4.81 -18.52 15.71
N PRO A 157 5.82 -18.83 16.55
CA PRO A 157 6.06 -18.07 17.77
C PRO A 157 6.60 -16.66 17.46
N ASP A 158 6.45 -15.75 18.43
CA ASP A 158 6.79 -14.33 18.25
C ASP A 158 8.29 -14.09 17.99
N ASN A 159 9.18 -14.91 18.54
CA ASN A 159 10.63 -14.83 18.30
C ASN A 159 11.01 -15.11 16.84
N VAL A 160 10.40 -16.13 16.22
CA VAL A 160 10.62 -16.49 14.81
C VAL A 160 10.04 -15.41 13.90
N LEU A 161 8.86 -14.87 14.25
CA LEU A 161 8.29 -13.73 13.54
C LEU A 161 9.23 -12.52 13.59
N ASP A 162 9.77 -12.20 14.76
CA ASP A 162 10.69 -11.06 14.94
C ASP A 162 11.99 -11.25 14.14
N GLN A 163 12.52 -12.48 14.04
CA GLN A 163 13.68 -12.76 13.20
C GLN A 163 13.40 -12.51 11.72
N LYS A 164 12.24 -12.96 11.22
CA LYS A 164 11.81 -12.71 9.83
C LYS A 164 11.59 -11.22 9.57
N VAL A 165 10.93 -10.51 10.50
CA VAL A 165 10.74 -9.06 10.42
C VAL A 165 12.08 -8.33 10.42
N ARG A 166 13.05 -8.76 11.24
CA ARG A 166 14.40 -8.18 11.26
C ARG A 166 15.13 -8.37 9.93
N ALA A 167 15.04 -9.55 9.31
CA ALA A 167 15.60 -9.79 7.98
C ALA A 167 14.95 -8.88 6.91
N ILE A 168 13.62 -8.71 6.96
CA ILE A 168 12.90 -7.78 6.06
C ILE A 168 13.39 -6.34 6.27
N LYS A 169 13.56 -5.91 7.53
CA LYS A 169 14.03 -4.57 7.90
C LYS A 169 15.49 -4.33 7.53
N ALA A 170 16.36 -5.35 7.59
CA ALA A 170 17.74 -5.25 7.13
C ALA A 170 17.80 -4.94 5.63
N ARG A 171 16.95 -5.57 4.82
CA ARG A 171 16.84 -5.30 3.38
C ARG A 171 16.09 -4.01 3.06
N MET A 172 15.08 -3.66 3.86
CA MET A 172 14.23 -2.49 3.67
C MET A 172 14.07 -1.71 4.99
N PRO A 173 15.05 -0.87 5.35
CA PRO A 173 15.07 -0.15 6.63
C PRO A 173 13.85 0.76 6.83
N ASP A 174 13.24 1.27 5.77
CA ASP A 174 12.07 2.14 5.84
C ASP A 174 10.72 1.40 5.74
N ALA A 175 10.74 0.06 5.65
CA ALA A 175 9.52 -0.72 5.51
C ALA A 175 8.59 -0.54 6.73
N GLY A 176 7.38 -0.03 6.47
CA GLY A 176 6.30 0.02 7.45
C GLY A 176 5.50 -1.29 7.51
N TYR A 177 4.58 -1.37 8.47
CA TYR A 177 3.82 -2.59 8.77
C TYR A 177 3.06 -3.19 7.55
N ARG A 178 2.62 -2.38 6.57
CA ARG A 178 1.95 -2.86 5.35
C ARG A 178 2.91 -3.63 4.43
N LEU A 179 4.10 -3.09 4.21
CA LEU A 179 5.12 -3.70 3.36
C LEU A 179 5.72 -4.94 4.02
N VAL A 180 5.91 -4.90 5.34
CA VAL A 180 6.35 -6.06 6.13
C VAL A 180 5.32 -7.19 6.04
N LYS A 181 4.02 -6.90 6.23
CA LYS A 181 2.98 -7.91 6.06
C LYS A 181 2.93 -8.47 4.63
N GLY A 182 3.03 -7.62 3.62
CA GLY A 182 3.09 -8.05 2.22
C GLY A 182 4.30 -8.96 1.94
N SER A 183 5.46 -8.63 2.50
CA SER A 183 6.67 -9.45 2.39
C SER A 183 6.51 -10.80 3.08
N LEU A 184 5.92 -10.82 4.28
CA LEU A 184 5.61 -12.08 4.98
C LEU A 184 4.64 -12.94 4.17
N LEU A 185 3.60 -12.35 3.57
CA LEU A 185 2.67 -13.06 2.69
C LEU A 185 3.36 -13.61 1.44
N ALA A 186 4.25 -12.85 0.81
CA ALA A 186 5.04 -13.31 -0.33
C ALA A 186 5.99 -14.47 0.03
N MET A 187 6.40 -14.58 1.31
CA MET A 187 7.14 -15.72 1.84
C MET A 187 6.22 -16.88 2.28
N GLY A 188 4.91 -16.80 2.02
CA GLY A 188 3.92 -17.82 2.40
C GLY A 188 3.41 -17.71 3.85
N TYR A 189 3.77 -16.67 4.60
CA TYR A 189 3.35 -16.50 5.99
C TYR A 189 2.14 -15.57 6.11
N ARG A 190 0.99 -16.15 6.49
CA ARG A 190 -0.22 -15.38 6.79
C ARG A 190 -0.24 -15.03 8.28
N VAL A 191 0.07 -13.77 8.59
CA VAL A 191 0.14 -13.25 9.97
C VAL A 191 -0.89 -12.15 10.19
N THR A 192 -1.47 -12.09 11.39
CA THR A 192 -2.45 -11.05 11.76
C THR A 192 -1.80 -9.67 11.85
N TRP A 193 -2.57 -8.61 11.56
CA TRP A 193 -2.07 -7.23 11.64
C TRP A 193 -1.55 -6.87 13.04
N ARG A 194 -2.20 -7.38 14.10
CA ARG A 194 -1.78 -7.16 15.48
C ARG A 194 -0.37 -7.72 15.72
N ARG A 195 -0.13 -8.97 15.32
CA ARG A 195 1.18 -9.62 15.50
C ARG A 195 2.29 -8.93 14.69
N VAL A 196 2.01 -8.54 13.44
CA VAL A 196 2.98 -7.78 12.62
C VAL A 196 3.33 -6.44 13.29
N LYS A 197 2.35 -5.71 13.82
CA LYS A 197 2.58 -4.42 14.50
C LYS A 197 3.40 -4.59 15.78
N LEU A 198 3.06 -5.57 16.62
CA LEU A 198 3.82 -5.87 17.84
C LEU A 198 5.25 -6.30 17.54
N SER A 199 5.44 -7.15 16.54
CA SER A 199 6.76 -7.56 16.07
C SER A 199 7.58 -6.36 15.59
N LEU A 200 6.98 -5.47 14.79
CA LEU A 200 7.65 -4.26 14.31
C LEU A 200 8.05 -3.32 15.45
N GLN A 201 7.22 -3.21 16.50
CA GLN A 201 7.54 -2.42 17.69
C GLN A 201 8.74 -3.00 18.45
N ARG A 202 8.82 -4.32 18.60
CA ARG A 202 9.95 -5.00 19.25
C ARG A 202 11.25 -4.93 18.44
N VAL A 203 11.15 -5.01 17.11
CA VAL A 203 12.31 -5.04 16.21
C VAL A 203 12.83 -3.65 15.86
N ASP A 204 11.94 -2.67 15.71
CA ASP A 204 12.26 -1.35 15.14
C ASP A 204 11.46 -0.19 15.81
N GLY A 205 11.28 -0.26 17.14
CA GLY A 205 10.59 0.79 17.89
C GLY A 205 11.21 2.18 17.69
N ALA A 206 12.54 2.29 17.80
CA ALA A 206 13.27 3.54 17.62
C ALA A 206 13.18 4.10 16.19
N GLY A 207 13.31 3.26 15.15
CA GLY A 207 13.19 3.71 13.76
C GLY A 207 11.77 4.13 13.40
N ILE A 208 10.74 3.52 14.00
CA ILE A 208 9.35 3.98 13.87
C ILE A 208 9.20 5.41 14.41
N ILE A 209 9.78 5.69 15.57
CA ILE A 209 9.70 7.00 16.22
C ILE A 209 10.49 8.07 15.43
N SER A 210 11.71 7.75 15.00
CA SER A 210 12.54 8.66 14.18
C SER A 210 11.83 9.05 12.87
N ARG A 211 11.29 8.06 12.14
CA ARG A 211 10.50 8.30 10.91
C ARG A 211 9.23 9.09 11.19
N MET A 212 8.58 8.84 12.32
CA MET A 212 7.38 9.58 12.71
C MET A 212 7.69 11.07 12.89
N ILE A 213 8.78 11.43 13.55
CA ILE A 213 9.19 12.84 13.74
C ILE A 213 9.43 13.50 12.38
N GLN A 214 10.25 12.88 11.52
CA GLN A 214 10.56 13.40 10.19
C GLN A 214 9.32 13.58 9.30
N LEU A 215 8.34 12.67 9.40
CA LEU A 215 7.11 12.73 8.60
C LEU A 215 6.11 13.80 9.07
N THR A 216 6.23 14.31 10.30
CA THR A 216 5.34 15.38 10.83
C THR A 216 5.53 16.69 10.07
N CYS A 217 6.70 16.90 9.47
CA CYS A 217 7.01 18.09 8.68
C CYS A 217 6.39 18.08 7.26
N ILE A 218 5.81 16.96 6.79
CA ILE A 218 5.30 16.85 5.42
C ILE A 218 3.78 16.88 5.41
N ALA A 219 3.20 18.02 5.03
CA ALA A 219 1.77 18.18 4.82
C ALA A 219 1.27 17.18 3.76
N ARG A 220 0.39 16.25 4.16
CA ARG A 220 -0.23 15.30 3.23
C ARG A 220 -1.28 16.01 2.40
N ARG A 221 -1.08 16.08 1.09
CA ARG A 221 -2.09 16.59 0.15
C ARG A 221 -3.27 15.61 0.10
N THR A 222 -4.49 16.14 0.19
CA THR A 222 -5.71 15.36 0.01
C THR A 222 -5.80 14.94 -1.44
N TYR A 223 -5.85 13.63 -1.69
CA TYR A 223 -6.09 13.06 -3.01
C TYR A 223 -7.22 12.05 -2.87
N SER A 224 -8.24 12.21 -3.70
CA SER A 224 -9.38 11.29 -3.78
C SER A 224 -9.78 11.09 -5.24
N VAL A 225 -10.17 9.87 -5.57
CA VAL A 225 -10.80 9.47 -6.84
C VAL A 225 -11.95 8.51 -6.49
N PRO A 226 -12.98 8.39 -7.33
CA PRO A 226 -14.23 7.75 -6.92
C PRO A 226 -14.15 6.22 -6.74
N ALA A 227 -13.30 5.53 -7.52
CA ALA A 227 -13.25 4.07 -7.53
C ALA A 227 -11.91 3.55 -8.10
N PRO A 228 -11.58 2.25 -7.87
CA PRO A 228 -10.51 1.57 -8.61
C PRO A 228 -10.67 1.74 -10.12
N LEU A 229 -9.55 1.87 -10.84
CA LEU A 229 -9.49 2.07 -12.29
C LEU A 229 -10.15 3.38 -12.78
N SER A 230 -10.66 4.23 -11.89
CA SER A 230 -11.20 5.53 -12.29
C SER A 230 -10.12 6.44 -12.86
N LEU A 231 -8.89 6.37 -12.35
CA LEU A 231 -7.75 7.13 -12.83
C LEU A 231 -6.45 6.39 -12.55
N VAL A 232 -5.78 5.95 -13.61
CA VAL A 232 -4.44 5.36 -13.54
C VAL A 232 -3.40 6.44 -13.85
N HIS A 233 -2.36 6.51 -13.03
CA HIS A 233 -1.24 7.43 -13.17
C HIS A 233 -0.07 6.66 -13.76
N ILE A 234 0.40 7.08 -14.92
CA ILE A 234 1.53 6.44 -15.62
C ILE A 234 2.70 7.41 -15.74
N ASP A 235 3.91 6.88 -15.73
CA ASP A 235 5.15 7.63 -15.90
C ASP A 235 6.33 6.69 -16.22
N THR A 236 7.45 7.27 -16.60
CA THR A 236 8.73 6.59 -16.84
C THR A 236 9.83 7.13 -15.93
N ASN A 237 10.57 6.22 -15.30
CA ASN A 237 11.68 6.56 -14.43
C ASN A 237 13.03 6.36 -15.12
N HIS A 238 13.81 7.44 -15.19
CA HIS A 238 15.09 7.48 -15.91
C HIS A 238 16.31 7.40 -14.97
N LYS A 239 16.16 7.00 -13.70
CA LYS A 239 17.30 6.98 -12.76
C LYS A 239 18.42 6.01 -13.15
N LEU A 240 18.12 5.01 -13.99
CA LEU A 240 19.09 4.04 -14.49
C LEU A 240 19.36 4.21 -16.00
N ILE A 241 18.98 5.35 -16.59
CA ILE A 241 19.13 5.57 -18.04
C ILE A 241 20.58 5.51 -18.51
N ARG A 242 21.53 5.84 -17.62
CA ARG A 242 22.98 5.72 -17.87
C ARG A 242 23.40 4.30 -18.26
N TYR A 243 22.70 3.30 -17.74
CA TYR A 243 22.94 1.88 -18.00
C TYR A 243 21.96 1.31 -19.03
N ASN A 244 21.32 2.18 -19.82
CA ASN A 244 20.27 1.84 -20.78
C ASN A 244 19.09 1.08 -20.15
N ILE A 245 18.65 1.50 -18.97
CA ILE A 245 17.47 0.94 -18.28
C ILE A 245 16.48 2.07 -17.99
N VAL A 246 15.31 1.96 -18.60
CA VAL A 246 14.14 2.81 -18.34
C VAL A 246 13.06 1.97 -17.68
N VAL A 247 12.54 2.43 -16.53
CA VAL A 247 11.47 1.73 -15.80
C VAL A 247 10.14 2.41 -16.07
N PHE A 248 9.21 1.68 -16.65
CA PHE A 248 7.84 2.12 -16.93
C PHE A 248 6.95 1.70 -15.78
N GLY A 249 6.12 2.62 -15.28
CA GLY A 249 5.26 2.37 -14.13
C GLY A 249 3.86 2.94 -14.33
N GLY A 250 2.87 2.16 -13.91
CA GLY A 250 1.48 2.59 -13.78
C GLY A 250 0.97 2.29 -12.38
N ILE A 251 0.20 3.20 -11.80
CA ILE A 251 -0.43 2.99 -10.49
C ILE A 251 -1.88 3.45 -10.49
N ASP A 252 -2.76 2.62 -9.92
CA ASP A 252 -4.16 3.00 -9.71
C ASP A 252 -4.27 4.08 -8.63
N GLY A 253 -4.94 5.18 -8.98
CA GLY A 253 -5.06 6.35 -8.11
C GLY A 253 -5.85 6.08 -6.82
N PHE A 254 -6.79 5.13 -6.87
CA PHE A 254 -7.66 4.75 -5.75
C PHE A 254 -6.97 3.75 -4.82
N SER A 255 -6.79 2.53 -5.30
CA SER A 255 -6.31 1.37 -4.54
C SER A 255 -4.81 1.43 -4.26
N ARG A 256 -4.06 2.23 -5.02
CA ARG A 256 -2.58 2.23 -5.03
C ARG A 256 -1.96 0.92 -5.50
N LYS A 257 -2.75 0.02 -6.09
CA LYS A 257 -2.25 -1.16 -6.78
C LYS A 257 -1.36 -0.70 -7.94
N ILE A 258 -0.15 -1.26 -8.01
CA ILE A 258 0.73 -1.09 -9.16
C ILE A 258 0.02 -1.76 -10.34
N PHE A 259 -0.35 -0.96 -11.34
CA PHE A 259 -1.03 -1.40 -12.55
C PHE A 259 -0.05 -2.15 -13.45
N TYR A 260 1.17 -1.62 -13.61
CA TYR A 260 2.32 -2.32 -14.16
C TYR A 260 3.62 -1.70 -13.65
N LEU A 261 4.69 -2.47 -13.68
CA LEU A 261 6.05 -2.00 -13.39
C LEU A 261 7.04 -2.89 -14.14
N ASN A 262 7.60 -2.35 -15.22
CA ASN A 262 8.42 -3.09 -16.18
C ASN A 262 9.63 -2.25 -16.56
N ALA A 263 10.73 -2.90 -16.96
CA ALA A 263 11.95 -2.22 -17.42
C ALA A 263 12.21 -2.56 -18.88
N ALA A 264 12.71 -1.58 -19.65
CA ALA A 264 13.17 -1.79 -21.02
C ALA A 264 14.42 -0.95 -21.32
N GLY A 265 15.14 -1.31 -22.38
CA GLY A 265 16.31 -0.57 -22.86
C GLY A 265 16.00 0.51 -23.88
N ASN A 266 14.78 1.04 -23.88
CA ASN A 266 14.36 2.13 -24.75
C ASN A 266 13.17 2.88 -24.10
N ASN A 267 12.88 4.09 -24.58
CA ASN A 267 11.74 4.90 -24.17
C ASN A 267 10.69 5.05 -25.29
N LYS A 268 10.44 3.99 -26.06
CA LYS A 268 9.53 4.06 -27.22
C LYS A 268 8.06 3.97 -26.78
N ALA A 269 7.20 4.68 -27.50
CA ALA A 269 5.75 4.68 -27.27
C ALA A 269 5.11 3.29 -27.46
N GLU A 270 5.60 2.52 -28.44
CA GLU A 270 5.20 1.13 -28.66
C GLU A 270 5.47 0.24 -27.44
N THR A 271 6.65 0.37 -26.82
CA THR A 271 7.03 -0.38 -25.62
C THR A 271 6.13 -0.01 -24.43
N ALA A 272 5.87 1.29 -24.24
CA ALA A 272 4.98 1.78 -23.19
C ALA A 272 3.55 1.24 -23.39
N LEU A 273 3.06 1.26 -24.64
CA LEU A 273 1.76 0.70 -24.99
C LEU A 273 1.71 -0.81 -24.72
N GLY A 274 2.74 -1.57 -25.07
CA GLY A 274 2.81 -3.01 -24.81
C GLY A 274 2.61 -3.34 -23.33
N PHE A 275 3.39 -2.70 -22.44
CA PHE A 275 3.24 -2.89 -20.99
C PHE A 275 1.87 -2.45 -20.46
N PHE A 276 1.30 -1.39 -21.03
CA PHE A 276 -0.04 -0.94 -20.68
C PHE A 276 -1.12 -1.96 -21.10
N MET A 277 -0.99 -2.57 -22.29
CA MET A 277 -1.94 -3.56 -22.79
C MET A 277 -1.88 -4.86 -22.00
N ASP A 278 -0.69 -5.33 -21.63
CA ASP A 278 -0.52 -6.48 -20.72
C ASP A 278 -1.27 -6.24 -19.40
N ALA A 279 -1.10 -5.03 -18.83
CA ALA A 279 -1.77 -4.64 -17.59
C ALA A 279 -3.30 -4.57 -17.73
N VAL A 280 -3.78 -4.08 -18.87
CA VAL A 280 -5.21 -4.03 -19.21
C VAL A 280 -5.80 -5.42 -19.36
N GLN A 281 -5.06 -6.37 -19.94
CA GLN A 281 -5.50 -7.75 -20.06
C GLN A 281 -5.67 -8.41 -18.67
N GLU A 282 -4.78 -8.13 -17.73
CA GLU A 282 -4.84 -8.68 -16.38
C GLU A 282 -5.88 -7.99 -15.48
N ASN A 283 -6.03 -6.67 -15.60
CA ASN A 283 -6.74 -5.86 -14.61
C ASN A 283 -8.01 -5.18 -15.16
N GLY A 284 -8.22 -5.20 -16.46
CA GLY A 284 -9.28 -4.47 -17.14
C GLY A 284 -8.91 -3.03 -17.48
N TRP A 285 -9.78 -2.39 -18.28
CA TRP A 285 -9.56 -1.05 -18.80
C TRP A 285 -9.76 0.04 -17.75
N PRO A 286 -8.82 0.98 -17.59
CA PRO A 286 -9.08 2.19 -16.81
C PRO A 286 -10.14 3.07 -17.49
N SER A 287 -10.84 3.87 -16.68
CA SER A 287 -11.76 4.90 -17.17
C SER A 287 -11.00 6.10 -17.73
N ARG A 288 -9.91 6.49 -17.04
CA ARG A 288 -9.02 7.58 -17.46
C ARG A 288 -7.57 7.24 -17.13
N VAL A 289 -6.66 7.75 -17.94
CA VAL A 289 -5.21 7.69 -17.71
C VAL A 289 -4.66 9.11 -17.57
N ARG A 290 -3.75 9.33 -16.63
CA ARG A 290 -2.98 10.56 -16.50
C ARG A 290 -1.50 10.26 -16.70
N ALA A 291 -0.86 11.09 -17.50
CA ALA A 291 0.57 11.06 -17.72
C ALA A 291 1.10 12.49 -17.92
N ASP A 292 2.42 12.58 -17.96
CA ASP A 292 3.09 13.81 -18.34
C ASP A 292 3.04 14.00 -19.86
N GLN A 293 3.39 15.21 -20.32
CA GLN A 293 3.53 15.52 -21.74
C GLN A 293 4.82 14.90 -22.29
N GLY A 294 4.78 13.59 -22.53
CA GLY A 294 5.87 12.81 -23.08
C GLY A 294 5.48 12.09 -24.36
N VAL A 295 6.44 11.98 -25.29
CA VAL A 295 6.24 11.29 -26.57
C VAL A 295 6.03 9.78 -26.39
N GLU A 296 6.54 9.21 -25.29
CA GLU A 296 6.37 7.82 -24.92
C GLU A 296 4.92 7.46 -24.57
N ASN A 297 4.09 8.44 -24.21
CA ASN A 297 2.69 8.18 -23.83
C ASN A 297 1.70 8.37 -24.99
N VAL A 298 2.18 8.76 -26.19
CA VAL A 298 1.33 9.10 -27.33
C VAL A 298 0.46 7.92 -27.77
N ASP A 299 1.02 6.72 -27.84
CA ASP A 299 0.27 5.54 -28.29
C ASP A 299 -0.75 5.08 -27.25
N ILE A 300 -0.44 5.22 -25.95
CA ILE A 300 -1.41 5.00 -24.87
C ILE A 300 -2.56 6.01 -24.96
N ALA A 301 -2.25 7.29 -25.23
CA ALA A 301 -3.27 8.32 -25.39
C ALA A 301 -4.22 8.00 -26.56
N ARG A 302 -3.66 7.64 -27.72
CA ARG A 302 -4.43 7.20 -28.91
C ARG A 302 -5.33 6.01 -28.57
N CYS A 303 -4.77 4.99 -27.94
CA CYS A 303 -5.50 3.80 -27.51
C CYS A 303 -6.68 4.14 -26.59
N MET A 304 -6.46 4.98 -25.57
CA MET A 304 -7.50 5.41 -24.64
C MET A 304 -8.59 6.24 -25.31
N PHE A 305 -8.27 7.07 -26.32
CA PHE A 305 -9.27 7.79 -27.10
C PHE A 305 -10.11 6.84 -27.95
N THR A 306 -9.51 5.80 -28.55
CA THR A 306 -10.23 4.79 -29.31
C THR A 306 -11.18 3.98 -28.43
N VAL A 307 -10.74 3.55 -27.25
CA VAL A 307 -11.52 2.65 -26.39
C VAL A 307 -12.55 3.37 -25.50
N ARG A 308 -12.23 4.56 -24.97
CA ARG A 308 -13.10 5.29 -24.04
C ARG A 308 -13.79 6.51 -24.64
N GLY A 309 -13.37 6.93 -25.84
CA GLY A 309 -13.89 8.11 -26.55
C GLY A 309 -13.07 9.38 -26.31
N THR A 310 -13.25 10.37 -27.19
CA THR A 310 -12.64 11.71 -27.10
C THR A 310 -13.49 12.67 -26.25
N GLY A 311 -12.97 13.85 -25.90
CA GLY A 311 -13.73 14.94 -25.26
C GLY A 311 -14.08 14.77 -23.76
N ARG A 312 -13.97 13.56 -23.20
CA ARG A 312 -14.27 13.27 -21.78
C ARG A 312 -13.06 13.20 -20.86
N GLY A 313 -11.86 13.52 -21.37
CA GLY A 313 -10.61 13.37 -20.61
C GLY A 313 -10.20 11.92 -20.37
N SER A 314 -10.37 11.04 -21.36
CA SER A 314 -9.91 9.63 -21.34
C SER A 314 -8.41 9.51 -21.13
N PHE A 315 -7.66 10.47 -21.67
CA PHE A 315 -6.26 10.70 -21.36
C PHE A 315 -6.08 12.15 -20.89
N ILE A 316 -5.36 12.34 -19.79
CA ILE A 316 -5.10 13.64 -19.18
C ILE A 316 -3.59 13.86 -19.21
N ALA A 317 -3.14 14.64 -20.19
CA ALA A 317 -1.77 15.14 -20.23
C ALA A 317 -1.67 16.36 -19.30
N GLY A 318 -0.75 16.33 -18.34
CA GLY A 318 -0.55 17.44 -17.41
C GLY A 318 0.89 17.60 -16.97
N LYS A 319 1.14 18.57 -16.08
CA LYS A 319 2.45 18.71 -15.43
C LYS A 319 2.69 17.56 -14.45
N SER A 320 3.94 17.11 -14.33
CA SER A 320 4.42 16.09 -13.39
C SER A 320 3.90 16.25 -11.97
N VAL A 321 3.82 17.50 -11.48
CA VAL A 321 3.31 17.85 -10.14
C VAL A 321 1.87 17.40 -9.85
N HIS A 322 1.10 17.05 -10.88
CA HIS A 322 -0.26 16.49 -10.78
C HIS A 322 -0.28 14.96 -10.81
N ASN A 323 0.82 14.32 -11.17
CA ASN A 323 1.06 12.87 -11.23
C ASN A 323 1.56 12.33 -9.87
N GLN A 324 1.03 12.88 -8.77
CA GLN A 324 1.55 12.65 -7.42
C GLN A 324 1.55 11.18 -6.98
N ARG A 325 0.69 10.35 -7.58
CA ARG A 325 0.56 8.94 -7.19
C ARG A 325 1.74 8.13 -7.72
N VAL A 326 2.15 8.35 -8.98
CA VAL A 326 3.30 7.67 -9.57
C VAL A 326 4.63 8.25 -9.07
N GLU A 327 4.71 9.57 -8.84
CA GLU A 327 5.88 10.17 -8.17
C GLU A 327 6.11 9.58 -6.76
N ARG A 328 5.02 9.31 -6.01
CA ARG A 328 5.13 8.63 -4.72
C ARG A 328 5.60 7.18 -4.89
N LEU A 329 5.12 6.48 -5.92
CA LEU A 329 5.59 5.13 -6.26
C LEU A 329 7.09 5.14 -6.57
N TRP A 330 7.59 6.12 -7.33
CA TRP A 330 9.02 6.22 -7.65
C TRP A 330 9.91 6.38 -6.42
N ARG A 331 9.43 7.06 -5.38
CA ARG A 331 10.15 7.10 -4.10
C ARG A 331 10.24 5.71 -3.46
N ASP A 332 9.16 4.93 -3.48
CA ASP A 332 9.18 3.57 -2.94
C ASP A 332 10.06 2.63 -3.78
N VAL A 333 9.97 2.71 -5.12
CA VAL A 333 10.80 1.93 -6.05
C VAL A 333 12.29 2.27 -5.89
N TRP A 334 12.62 3.55 -5.72
CA TRP A 334 13.99 3.98 -5.45
C TRP A 334 14.52 3.40 -4.15
N THR A 335 13.84 3.64 -3.03
CA THR A 335 14.31 3.21 -1.72
C THR A 335 14.41 1.69 -1.61
N ALA A 336 13.47 0.95 -2.20
CA ALA A 336 13.41 -0.50 -2.04
C ALA A 336 14.18 -1.29 -3.10
N VAL A 337 14.36 -0.74 -4.32
CA VAL A 337 14.87 -1.50 -5.47
C VAL A 337 15.98 -0.76 -6.19
N THR A 338 15.68 0.36 -6.85
CA THR A 338 16.59 0.93 -7.86
C THR A 338 17.82 1.61 -7.27
N SER A 339 17.83 2.00 -5.98
CA SER A 339 19.03 2.50 -5.31
C SER A 339 20.15 1.46 -5.23
N GLN A 340 19.80 0.20 -4.94
CA GLN A 340 20.78 -0.90 -4.83
C GLN A 340 21.42 -1.19 -6.18
N TYR A 341 20.60 -1.26 -7.24
CA TYR A 341 21.10 -1.42 -8.61
C TYR A 341 21.95 -0.23 -9.05
N TYR A 342 21.53 0.99 -8.72
CA TYR A 342 22.31 2.19 -9.04
C TYR A 342 23.71 2.12 -8.41
N SER A 343 23.79 1.85 -7.10
CA SER A 343 25.07 1.76 -6.39
C SER A 343 25.96 0.64 -6.93
N LEU A 344 25.40 -0.54 -7.19
CA LEU A 344 26.14 -1.68 -7.73
C LEU A 344 26.67 -1.43 -9.14
N LEU A 345 25.82 -0.93 -10.04
CA LEU A 345 26.24 -0.65 -11.42
C LEU A 345 27.27 0.48 -11.47
N HIS A 346 27.16 1.44 -10.55
CA HIS A 346 28.11 2.54 -10.45
C HIS A 346 29.49 2.07 -9.97
N SER A 347 29.55 1.20 -8.94
CA SER A 347 30.83 0.66 -8.49
C SER A 347 31.50 -0.21 -9.56
N LEU A 348 30.72 -1.01 -10.30
CA LEU A 348 31.24 -1.82 -11.39
C LEU A 348 31.77 -0.96 -12.57
N GLU A 349 31.18 0.22 -12.79
CA GLU A 349 31.70 1.19 -13.75
C GLU A 349 33.02 1.81 -13.26
N GLU A 350 33.08 2.25 -11.99
CA GLU A 350 34.29 2.85 -11.40
C GLU A 350 35.47 1.87 -11.36
N GLU A 351 35.21 0.60 -11.11
CA GLU A 351 36.21 -0.48 -11.10
C GLU A 351 36.59 -0.95 -12.51
N GLY A 352 35.95 -0.44 -13.57
CA GLY A 352 36.24 -0.77 -14.96
C GLY A 352 35.69 -2.12 -15.43
N PHE A 353 34.81 -2.76 -14.66
CA PHE A 353 34.14 -4.01 -15.05
C PHE A 353 33.00 -3.79 -16.05
N ILE A 354 32.42 -2.58 -16.09
CA ILE A 354 31.41 -2.19 -17.08
C ILE A 354 31.97 -1.05 -17.92
N ASP A 355 31.82 -1.21 -19.24
CA ASP A 355 32.14 -0.17 -20.21
C ASP A 355 30.83 0.26 -20.87
N LEU A 356 30.45 1.53 -20.66
CA LEU A 356 29.22 2.09 -21.20
C LEU A 356 29.28 2.32 -22.71
N SER A 357 30.48 2.32 -23.32
CA SER A 357 30.64 2.38 -24.77
C SER A 357 30.46 1.01 -25.44
N SER A 358 30.59 -0.08 -24.66
CA SER A 358 30.41 -1.45 -25.13
C SER A 358 28.93 -1.83 -25.14
N ALA A 359 28.36 -1.99 -26.34
CA ALA A 359 27.00 -2.48 -26.53
C ALA A 359 26.79 -3.88 -25.91
N VAL A 360 27.84 -4.71 -25.83
CA VAL A 360 27.79 -6.04 -25.21
C VAL A 360 27.63 -5.91 -23.69
N HIS A 361 28.37 -5.00 -23.06
CA HIS A 361 28.27 -4.79 -21.61
C HIS A 361 26.90 -4.24 -21.23
N LEU A 362 26.39 -3.26 -21.97
CA LEU A 362 25.03 -2.74 -21.76
C LEU A 362 23.95 -3.80 -22.00
N PHE A 363 24.11 -4.68 -23.00
CA PHE A 363 23.21 -5.80 -23.23
C PHE A 363 23.22 -6.78 -22.04
N CYS A 364 24.40 -7.15 -21.53
CA CYS A 364 24.54 -8.04 -20.38
C CYS A 364 23.89 -7.43 -19.12
N VAL A 365 24.10 -6.15 -18.86
CA VAL A 365 23.46 -5.42 -17.76
C VAL A 365 21.93 -5.47 -17.91
N GLY A 366 21.41 -5.15 -19.09
CA GLY A 366 19.98 -5.19 -19.38
C GLY A 366 19.37 -6.58 -19.17
N GLN A 367 20.01 -7.63 -19.68
CA GLN A 367 19.56 -9.02 -19.51
C GLN A 367 19.55 -9.46 -18.05
N THR A 368 20.60 -9.13 -17.29
CA THR A 368 20.74 -9.56 -15.89
C THR A 368 19.70 -8.88 -15.00
N CYS A 369 19.45 -7.59 -15.22
CA CYS A 369 18.43 -6.84 -14.49
C CYS A 369 16.99 -7.21 -14.88
N GLN A 370 16.73 -7.69 -16.11
CA GLN A 370 15.40 -8.07 -16.59
C GLN A 370 15.03 -9.55 -16.33
N ARG A 371 16.00 -10.46 -16.21
CA ARG A 371 15.76 -11.93 -16.09
C ARG A 371 15.22 -12.42 -14.74
N SER A 372 15.15 -11.57 -13.71
CA SER A 372 14.64 -11.98 -12.38
C SER A 372 13.14 -12.38 -12.36
N ARG A 373 12.42 -12.28 -13.49
CA ARG A 373 11.00 -12.67 -13.63
C ARG A 373 10.74 -14.12 -14.12
N ARG A 374 11.75 -14.89 -14.54
CA ARG A 374 11.53 -16.20 -15.21
C ARG A 374 11.80 -17.45 -14.38
N GLN A 375 12.16 -17.35 -13.11
CA GLN A 375 12.28 -18.50 -12.22
C GLN A 375 11.12 -18.51 -11.22
N ASN A 376 9.96 -19.01 -11.65
CA ASN A 376 8.83 -19.50 -10.84
C ASN A 376 7.64 -19.75 -11.78
N SER A 377 7.85 -20.59 -12.80
CA SER A 377 6.77 -21.26 -13.57
C SER A 377 6.71 -22.70 -13.11
#